data_AF-A0A1L6MWG6-F1
#
_entry.id   AF-A0A1L6MWG6-F1
#
_cell.length_a   1.000
_cell.length_b   1.000
_cell.length_c   1.000
_cell.angle_alpha   90.00
_cell.angle_beta   90.00
_cell.angle_gamma   90.00
#
_symmetry.space_group_name_H-M   'P 1'
#
loop_
_entity.id
_entity.type
_entity.pdbx_description
1 polymer ?
#
loop_
_entity_poly.entity_id
_entity_poly.type
_entity_poly.pdbx_seq_one_letter_code
_entity_poly.pdbx_strand_id
1 'polypeptide(L)'
;MTINQFTNHPALNAASEGIIKVLRECHPNLEIQRHEAQGSPTTTFHIAKHQASLKPIAMIGIATPSAQSTLRARQKQTTLIAFAAVTNPSAAHLADVANVIGVADHPPVEKLVQTIKKVFPTKKKIGIIFNSG
;
A
#
# COMPACT_ATOMS: atom_id res chain seq x y z
N MET A 1 7.88 9.06 11.44
CA MET A 1 7.15 7.96 10.76
C MET A 1 7.86 7.61 9.46
N THR A 2 7.65 6.41 8.93
CA THR A 2 8.27 6.01 7.66
C THR A 2 7.21 5.56 6.64
N ILE A 3 7.50 5.75 5.36
CA ILE A 3 6.65 5.31 4.24
C ILE A 3 7.51 4.46 3.29
N ASN A 4 7.05 3.25 3.00
CA ASN A 4 7.61 2.33 2.02
C ASN A 4 6.64 2.25 0.83
N GLN A 5 6.98 2.92 -0.27
CA GLN A 5 6.15 2.99 -1.47
C GLN A 5 6.68 2.02 -2.52
N PHE A 6 5.79 1.23 -3.14
CA PHE A 6 6.25 0.20 -4.08
C PHE A 6 6.87 0.77 -5.35
N THR A 7 6.19 1.71 -6.00
CA THR A 7 6.68 2.33 -7.23
C THR A 7 6.22 3.78 -7.38
N ASN A 8 6.87 4.56 -8.23
CA ASN A 8 6.37 5.85 -8.71
C ASN A 8 5.20 5.63 -9.69
N HIS A 9 3.97 5.76 -9.19
CA HIS A 9 2.74 5.64 -9.99
C HIS A 9 1.71 6.66 -9.48
N PRO A 10 0.94 7.34 -10.35
CA PRO A 10 0.03 8.43 -9.95
C PRO A 10 -0.90 8.07 -8.78
N ALA A 11 -1.49 6.87 -8.78
CA ALA A 11 -2.37 6.43 -7.70
C ALA A 11 -1.63 6.25 -6.36
N LEU A 12 -0.41 5.71 -6.39
CA LEU A 12 0.38 5.50 -5.16
C LEU A 12 0.91 6.84 -4.63
N ASN A 13 1.29 7.74 -5.53
CA ASN A 13 1.71 9.10 -5.18
C ASN A 13 0.56 9.86 -4.52
N ALA A 14 -0.65 9.79 -5.08
CA ALA A 14 -1.83 10.42 -4.50
C ALA A 14 -2.13 9.90 -3.08
N ALA A 15 -2.04 8.58 -2.86
CA ALA A 15 -2.19 8.00 -1.53
C ALA A 15 -1.10 8.52 -0.55
N SER A 16 0.16 8.51 -0.99
CA SER A 16 1.32 8.99 -0.23
C SER A 16 1.19 10.46 0.15
N GLU A 17 0.84 11.31 -0.80
CA GLU A 17 0.66 12.75 -0.62
C GLU A 17 -0.54 13.07 0.26
N GLY A 18 -1.67 12.37 0.10
CA GLY A 18 -2.84 12.52 0.96
C GLY A 18 -2.53 12.20 2.43
N ILE A 19 -1.81 11.10 2.68
CA ILE A 19 -1.34 10.73 4.02
C ILE A 19 -0.42 11.82 4.59
N ILE A 20 0.60 12.24 3.83
CA ILE A 20 1.56 13.26 4.27
C ILE A 20 0.87 14.59 4.57
N LYS A 21 -0.09 14.99 3.72
CA LYS A 21 -0.84 16.23 3.87
C LYS A 21 -1.58 16.26 5.20
N VAL A 22 -2.43 15.27 5.46
CA VAL A 22 -3.22 15.20 6.71
C VAL A 22 -2.31 15.08 7.93
N LEU A 23 -1.22 14.31 7.85
CA LEU A 23 -0.25 14.20 8.95
C LEU A 23 0.44 15.54 9.24
N ARG A 24 0.78 16.33 8.23
CA ARG A 24 1.39 17.65 8.44
C ARG A 24 0.39 18.68 8.98
N GLU A 25 -0.88 18.58 8.61
CA GLU A 25 -1.95 19.42 9.17
C GLU A 25 -2.16 19.12 10.66
N CYS A 26 -2.22 17.84 11.05
CA CYS A 26 -2.40 17.44 12.46
C CYS A 26 -1.11 17.53 13.30
N HIS A 27 0.05 17.30 12.68
CA HIS A 27 1.35 17.20 13.33
C HIS A 27 2.45 17.87 12.48
N PRO A 28 2.54 19.21 12.48
CA PRO A 28 3.45 19.96 11.61
C PRO A 28 4.94 19.61 11.75
N ASN A 29 5.35 19.22 12.96
CA ASN A 29 6.74 18.89 13.29
C ASN A 29 7.05 17.39 13.17
N LEU A 30 6.11 16.58 12.65
CA LEU A 30 6.31 15.14 12.51
C LEU A 30 7.33 14.85 11.41
N GLU A 31 8.44 14.23 11.77
CA GLU A 31 9.41 13.74 10.79
C GLU A 31 8.83 12.56 10.00
N ILE A 32 8.85 12.65 8.67
CA ILE A 32 8.36 11.62 7.76
C ILE A 32 9.47 11.25 6.77
N GLN A 33 9.91 9.99 6.80
CA GLN A 33 10.90 9.46 5.86
C GLN A 33 10.22 8.54 4.83
N ARG A 34 10.15 9.00 3.58
CA ARG A 34 9.58 8.23 2.47
C ARG A 34 10.68 7.63 1.60
N HIS A 35 10.55 6.34 1.30
CA HIS A 35 11.39 5.63 0.35
C HIS A 35 10.51 4.92 -0.69
N GLU A 36 11.02 4.80 -1.90
CA GLU A 36 10.33 4.15 -3.02
C GLU A 36 11.17 2.96 -3.52
N ALA A 37 10.49 1.86 -3.84
CA ALA A 37 11.12 0.57 -4.10
C ALA A 37 11.37 0.29 -5.59
N GLN A 38 11.08 1.23 -6.49
CA GLN A 38 11.28 1.12 -7.94
C GLN A 38 10.60 -0.11 -8.55
N GLY A 39 9.45 -0.51 -7.99
CA GLY A 39 8.71 -1.70 -8.44
C GLY A 39 9.36 -3.04 -8.06
N SER A 40 10.37 -3.04 -7.18
CA SER A 40 11.11 -4.24 -6.78
C SER A 40 10.67 -4.76 -5.41
N PRO A 41 10.09 -5.98 -5.32
CA PRO A 41 9.79 -6.61 -4.03
C PRO A 41 11.03 -6.76 -3.14
N THR A 42 12.20 -7.07 -3.71
CA THR A 42 13.47 -7.14 -2.96
C THR A 42 13.80 -5.81 -2.31
N THR A 43 13.62 -4.70 -3.04
CA THR A 43 13.86 -3.36 -2.52
C THR A 43 12.86 -3.00 -1.42
N THR A 44 11.59 -3.40 -1.53
CA THR A 44 10.62 -3.16 -0.43
C THR A 44 11.07 -3.80 0.89
N PHE A 45 11.71 -4.97 0.85
CA PHE A 45 12.22 -5.65 2.04
C PHE A 45 13.43 -4.93 2.64
N HIS A 46 14.38 -4.48 1.82
CA HIS A 46 15.52 -3.69 2.29
C HIS A 46 15.08 -2.36 2.92
N ILE A 47 14.16 -1.65 2.28
CA ILE A 47 13.55 -0.44 2.82
C ILE A 47 12.87 -0.74 4.16
N ALA A 48 12.06 -1.79 4.23
CA ALA A 48 11.33 -2.14 5.45
C ALA A 48 12.29 -2.47 6.62
N LYS A 49 13.37 -3.22 6.35
CA LYS A 49 14.41 -3.51 7.36
C LYS A 49 15.12 -2.26 7.85
N HIS A 50 15.51 -1.37 6.94
CA HIS A 50 16.11 -0.10 7.30
C HIS A 50 15.15 0.76 8.13
N GLN A 51 13.90 0.92 7.68
CA GLN A 51 12.90 1.69 8.41
C GLN A 51 12.62 1.12 9.81
N ALA A 52 12.60 -0.20 9.96
CA ALA A 52 12.42 -0.83 11.26
C ALA A 52 13.60 -0.56 12.22
N SER A 53 14.84 -0.46 11.72
CA SER A 53 16.02 -0.17 12.56
C SER A 53 15.99 1.25 13.14
N LEU A 54 15.30 2.19 12.47
CA LEU A 54 15.06 3.55 12.97
C LEU A 54 14.06 3.60 14.14
N LYS A 55 13.41 2.48 14.47
CA LYS A 55 12.40 2.37 15.54
C LYS A 55 11.31 3.46 15.48
N PRO A 56 10.66 3.67 14.32
CA PRO A 56 9.65 4.71 14.17
C PRO A 56 8.39 4.36 14.98
N ILE A 57 7.62 5.40 15.33
CA ILE A 57 6.31 5.24 15.97
C ILE A 57 5.29 4.52 15.07
N ALA A 58 5.42 4.69 13.75
CA ALA A 58 4.61 4.02 12.75
C ALA A 58 5.37 3.82 11.44
N MET A 59 5.07 2.71 10.76
CA MET A 59 5.56 2.36 9.43
C MET A 59 4.39 2.17 8.48
N ILE A 60 4.44 2.81 7.31
CA ILE A 60 3.33 2.82 6.36
C ILE A 60 3.77 2.11 5.07
N GLY A 61 3.08 1.04 4.69
CA GLY A 61 3.29 0.36 3.41
C GLY A 61 2.26 0.77 2.37
N ILE A 62 2.72 1.26 1.22
CA ILE A 62 1.85 1.63 0.09
C ILE A 62 2.03 0.60 -1.03
N ALA A 63 0.90 -0.04 -1.40
CA ALA A 63 0.77 -1.27 -2.18
C ALA A 63 1.09 -2.56 -1.42
N THR A 64 0.46 -3.67 -1.85
CA THR A 64 0.53 -4.99 -1.19
C THR A 64 1.96 -5.46 -0.91
N PRO A 65 2.93 -5.41 -1.86
CA PRO A 65 4.30 -5.89 -1.58
C PRO A 65 4.98 -5.08 -0.47
N SER A 66 4.81 -3.77 -0.46
CA SER A 66 5.39 -2.89 0.56
C SER A 66 4.76 -3.10 1.93
N ALA A 67 3.44 -3.27 1.99
CA ALA A 67 2.72 -3.56 3.23
C ALA A 67 3.16 -4.90 3.84
N GLN A 68 3.31 -5.94 3.02
CA GLN A 68 3.79 -7.24 3.47
C GLN A 68 5.24 -7.18 3.96
N SER A 69 6.14 -6.53 3.22
CA SER A 69 7.53 -6.34 3.64
C SER A 69 7.64 -5.54 4.94
N THR A 70 6.80 -4.51 5.08
CA THR A 70 6.71 -3.68 6.29
C THR A 70 6.24 -4.48 7.50
N LEU A 71 5.19 -5.31 7.35
CA LEU A 71 4.74 -6.20 8.42
C LEU A 71 5.81 -7.23 8.80
N ARG A 72 6.50 -7.83 7.82
CA ARG A 72 7.58 -8.80 8.07
C ARG A 72 8.79 -8.20 8.78
N ALA A 73 9.12 -6.95 8.49
CA ALA A 73 10.23 -6.25 9.12
C ALA A 73 9.90 -5.72 10.53
N ARG A 74 8.63 -5.81 10.96
CA ARG A 74 8.19 -5.36 12.28
C ARG A 74 8.93 -6.11 13.39
N GLN A 75 9.90 -5.45 14.01
CA GLN A 75 10.73 -6.03 15.06
C GLN A 75 10.00 -6.17 16.40
N LYS A 76 9.02 -5.29 16.67
CA LYS A 76 8.23 -5.28 17.91
C LYS A 76 6.75 -5.23 17.59
N GLN A 77 5.94 -5.97 18.33
CA GLN A 77 4.49 -5.93 18.18
C GLN A 77 3.89 -4.55 18.50
N THR A 78 4.64 -3.62 19.11
CA THR A 78 4.16 -2.28 19.49
C THR A 78 4.23 -1.23 18.38
N THR A 79 5.05 -1.42 17.34
CA THR A 79 5.12 -0.44 16.23
C THR A 79 3.84 -0.54 15.40
N LEU A 80 3.15 0.60 15.24
CA LEU A 80 1.96 0.68 14.41
C LEU A 80 2.33 0.48 12.94
N ILE A 81 1.69 -0.48 12.29
CA ILE A 81 1.76 -0.65 10.84
C ILE A 81 0.49 -0.07 10.24
N ALA A 82 0.64 0.79 9.24
CA ALA A 82 -0.48 1.23 8.41
C ALA A 82 -0.28 0.77 6.96
N PHE A 83 -1.37 0.52 6.23
CA PHE A 83 -1.30 0.27 4.79
C PHE A 83 -2.32 1.08 4.00
N ALA A 84 -1.98 1.36 2.75
CA ALA A 84 -2.86 1.97 1.76
C ALA A 84 -2.61 1.35 0.38
N ALA A 85 -3.59 1.47 -0.52
CA ALA A 85 -3.57 0.86 -1.84
C ALA A 85 -3.37 -0.67 -1.81
N VAL A 86 -4.03 -1.34 -0.86
CA VAL A 86 -4.01 -2.80 -0.72
C VAL A 86 -5.37 -3.36 -1.12
N THR A 87 -5.41 -4.18 -2.16
CA THR A 87 -6.69 -4.61 -2.71
C THR A 87 -7.39 -5.65 -1.86
N ASN A 88 -6.67 -6.58 -1.22
CA ASN A 88 -7.26 -7.59 -0.35
C ASN A 88 -6.36 -7.81 0.88
N PRO A 89 -6.60 -7.07 1.98
CA PRO A 89 -5.78 -7.19 3.18
C PRO A 89 -5.81 -8.59 3.81
N SER A 90 -6.95 -9.28 3.79
CA SER A 90 -7.08 -10.63 4.35
C SER A 90 -6.23 -11.64 3.58
N ALA A 91 -6.30 -11.64 2.24
CA ALA A 91 -5.47 -12.50 1.40
C ALA A 91 -3.98 -12.15 1.49
N ALA A 92 -3.65 -10.89 1.79
CA ALA A 92 -2.28 -10.44 1.99
C ALA A 92 -1.73 -10.72 3.41
N HIS A 93 -2.53 -11.32 4.30
CA HIS A 93 -2.21 -11.53 5.73
C HIS A 93 -1.96 -10.24 6.51
N LEU A 94 -2.71 -9.18 6.17
CA LEU A 94 -2.68 -7.87 6.81
C LEU A 94 -3.92 -7.60 7.67
N ALA A 95 -5.01 -8.35 7.47
CA ALA A 95 -6.23 -8.25 8.28
C ALA A 95 -6.08 -9.01 9.60
N ASP A 96 -6.78 -8.54 10.64
CA ASP A 96 -6.84 -9.15 11.97
C ASP A 96 -5.46 -9.35 12.63
N VAL A 97 -4.48 -8.54 12.23
CA VAL A 97 -3.15 -8.52 12.82
C VAL A 97 -3.08 -7.40 13.86
N ALA A 98 -2.64 -7.72 15.08
CA ALA A 98 -2.48 -6.74 16.14
C ALA A 98 -1.59 -5.57 15.69
N ASN A 99 -2.01 -4.33 15.99
CA ASN A 99 -1.31 -3.09 15.62
C ASN A 99 -1.05 -2.94 14.11
N VAL A 100 -1.96 -3.44 13.29
CA VAL A 100 -2.02 -3.18 11.85
C VAL A 100 -3.36 -2.52 11.52
N ILE A 101 -3.31 -1.38 10.85
CA ILE A 101 -4.48 -0.64 10.35
C ILE A 101 -4.31 -0.34 8.87
N GLY A 102 -5.37 0.07 8.18
CA GLY A 102 -5.23 0.54 6.81
C GLY A 102 -6.53 0.69 6.06
N VAL A 103 -6.39 1.04 4.78
CA VAL A 103 -7.51 1.19 3.84
C VAL A 103 -7.31 0.26 2.64
N ALA A 104 -8.38 -0.43 2.28
CA ALA A 104 -8.40 -1.33 1.12
C ALA A 104 -8.95 -0.62 -0.12
N ASP A 105 -8.43 -0.95 -1.30
CA ASP A 105 -8.82 -0.36 -2.59
C ASP A 105 -9.50 -1.36 -3.54
N HIS A 106 -10.49 -2.09 -3.04
CA HIS A 106 -11.26 -3.05 -3.83
C HIS A 106 -11.83 -2.42 -5.12
N PRO A 107 -11.53 -2.97 -6.31
CA PRO A 107 -12.06 -2.43 -7.55
C PRO A 107 -13.57 -2.73 -7.65
N PRO A 108 -14.38 -1.80 -8.20
CA PRO A 108 -15.80 -2.02 -8.44
C PRO A 108 -15.99 -2.88 -9.71
N VAL A 109 -15.62 -4.16 -9.64
CA VAL A 109 -15.57 -5.09 -10.78
C VAL A 109 -16.90 -5.15 -11.53
N GLU A 110 -18.01 -5.21 -10.80
CA GLU A 110 -19.34 -5.24 -11.42
C GLU A 110 -19.59 -3.99 -12.27
N LYS A 111 -19.31 -2.81 -11.72
CA LYS A 111 -19.46 -1.52 -12.43
C LYS A 111 -18.51 -1.43 -13.63
N LEU A 112 -17.29 -1.96 -13.53
CA LEU A 112 -16.36 -2.06 -14.66
C LEU A 112 -16.94 -2.92 -15.77
N VAL A 113 -17.44 -4.12 -15.44
CA VAL A 113 -18.03 -5.05 -16.44
C VAL A 113 -19.28 -4.44 -17.07
N GLN A 114 -20.14 -3.79 -16.28
CA GLN A 114 -21.31 -3.06 -16.81
C GLN A 114 -20.88 -1.95 -17.77
N THR A 115 -19.83 -1.20 -17.45
CA THR A 115 -19.29 -0.14 -18.30
C THR A 115 -18.73 -0.71 -19.60
N ILE A 116 -17.96 -1.80 -19.54
CA ILE A 116 -17.44 -2.50 -20.73
C ILE A 116 -18.58 -2.95 -21.64
N LYS A 117 -19.65 -3.54 -21.09
CA LYS A 117 -20.83 -3.97 -21.87
C LYS A 117 -21.55 -2.79 -22.54
N LYS A 118 -21.59 -1.61 -21.91
CA LYS A 118 -22.17 -0.40 -22.50
C LYS A 118 -21.32 0.15 -23.66
N VAL A 119 -20.00 0.18 -23.49
CA VAL A 119 -19.06 0.73 -24.49
C VAL A 119 -18.85 -0.25 -25.66
N PHE A 120 -18.83 -1.55 -25.38
CA PHE A 120 -18.53 -2.61 -26.34
C PHE A 120 -19.63 -3.69 -26.39
N PRO A 121 -20.86 -3.36 -26.80
CA PRO A 121 -22.05 -4.21 -26.64
C PRO A 121 -21.98 -5.54 -27.43
N THR A 122 -21.17 -5.62 -28.48
CA THR A 122 -21.03 -6.82 -29.32
C THR A 122 -19.90 -7.74 -28.87
N LYS A 123 -19.04 -7.31 -27.93
CA LYS A 123 -17.88 -8.10 -27.50
C LYS A 123 -18.29 -9.13 -26.45
N LYS A 124 -17.84 -10.37 -26.65
CA LYS A 124 -18.19 -11.55 -25.82
C LYS A 124 -17.06 -12.03 -24.90
N LYS A 125 -15.83 -11.54 -25.09
CA LYS A 125 -14.64 -11.97 -24.34
C LYS A 125 -13.93 -10.74 -23.76
N ILE A 126 -13.53 -10.85 -22.50
CA ILE A 126 -12.71 -9.84 -21.79
C ILE A 126 -11.38 -10.50 -21.48
N GLY A 127 -10.29 -9.95 -22.01
CA GLY A 127 -8.92 -10.32 -21.63
C GLY A 127 -8.44 -9.41 -20.50
N ILE A 128 -7.83 -10.00 -19.48
CA ILE A 128 -7.24 -9.26 -18.36
C ILE A 128 -5.75 -9.60 -18.32
N ILE A 129 -4.92 -8.57 -18.42
CA ILE A 129 -3.48 -8.66 -18.18
C ILE A 129 -3.25 -8.27 -16.73
N PHE A 130 -2.60 -9.14 -15.97
CA PHE A 130 -2.28 -8.92 -14.56
C PHE A 130 -0.93 -9.55 -14.22
N ASN A 131 -0.34 -9.13 -13.10
CA ASN A 131 0.81 -9.80 -12.51
C ASN A 131 0.31 -10.90 -11.56
N SER A 132 0.70 -12.16 -11.79
CA SER A 132 0.31 -13.30 -10.95
C SER A 132 1.04 -13.39 -9.61
N GLY A 133 2.11 -12.63 -9.42
CA GLY A 133 2.97 -12.68 -8.24
C GLY A 133 4.38 -12.25 -8.54
#